data_AF-A0AAJ5D9U8-F1
#
_entry.id   AF-A0AAJ5D9U8-F1
#
_cell.length_a   1.000
_cell.length_b   1.000
_cell.length_c   1.000
_cell.angle_alpha   90.00
_cell.angle_beta   90.00
_cell.angle_gamma   90.00
#
_symmetry.space_group_name_H-M   'P 1'
#
loop_
_entity.id
_entity.type
_entity.pdbx_description
1 polymer ?
#
loop_
_entity_poly.entity_id
_entity_poly.type
_entity_poly.pdbx_seq_one_letter_code
_entity_poly.pdbx_strand_id
1 'polypeptide(L)'
;MQDLGYYHLDVFEQIHQSEAFYLSRARMDSQFFLEVDNPPCHPDGSFIEKHRYQRLYMEEELKTLPRGQYREWDKIYVGRHKKMCTRCIIYRHDEKQEEKNVKKRLRSYQKKSRSIPKEHVASLSGLTIYITNLPRTISAEKITQLYRLRWQIELRFKTWKSHLKLHQIKDMKVERWLCHIYSQCIVMLLSMMTTGYLRKIVWKTCNKFISEDLSIRMFSNRINHLIFEAKKSMRSWSLFLKRLIPTTEKYNLKSTKLQQHTLFV
;
A
#
# COMPACT_ATOMS: atom_id res chain seq x y z
N MET A 1 -12.72 -6.14 -7.61
CA MET A 1 -11.47 -5.68 -6.96
C MET A 1 -11.29 -6.53 -5.71
N GLN A 2 -10.32 -7.45 -5.69
CA GLN A 2 -10.21 -8.43 -4.61
C GLN A 2 -9.50 -7.83 -3.40
N ASP A 3 -10.28 -7.64 -2.35
CA ASP A 3 -9.90 -7.03 -1.09
C ASP A 3 -9.54 -8.16 -0.12
N LEU A 4 -8.24 -8.45 0.06
CA LEU A 4 -7.62 -9.27 1.15
C LEU A 4 -6.18 -9.76 0.83
N GLY A 5 -5.57 -9.33 -0.28
CA GLY A 5 -4.23 -9.78 -0.68
C GLY A 5 -4.21 -11.12 -1.42
N TYR A 6 -5.38 -11.57 -1.87
CA TYR A 6 -5.50 -12.59 -2.90
C TYR A 6 -5.29 -11.91 -4.26
N TYR A 7 -4.25 -12.32 -4.97
CA TYR A 7 -4.14 -12.05 -6.39
C TYR A 7 -4.40 -13.36 -7.14
N HIS A 8 -5.06 -13.24 -8.28
CA HIS A 8 -5.12 -14.31 -9.26
C HIS A 8 -4.05 -14.06 -10.31
N LEU A 9 -3.26 -15.08 -10.57
CA LEU A 9 -2.25 -15.05 -11.63
C LEU A 9 -2.91 -14.86 -13.01
N ASP A 10 -4.18 -15.26 -13.19
CA ASP A 10 -4.98 -14.99 -14.39
C ASP A 10 -5.18 -13.50 -14.65
N VAL A 11 -5.42 -12.72 -13.58
CA VAL A 11 -5.57 -11.27 -13.71
C VAL A 11 -4.24 -10.61 -14.11
N PHE A 12 -3.12 -11.08 -13.57
CA PHE A 12 -1.81 -10.54 -13.94
C PHE A 12 -1.40 -10.89 -15.36
N GLU A 13 -1.76 -12.10 -15.83
CA GLU A 13 -1.56 -12.49 -17.22
C GLU A 13 -2.42 -11.63 -18.16
N GLN A 14 -3.68 -11.38 -17.84
CA GLN A 14 -4.53 -10.46 -18.61
C GLN A 14 -3.96 -9.04 -18.66
N ILE A 15 -3.47 -8.52 -17.53
CA ILE A 15 -2.81 -7.21 -17.47
C ILE A 15 -1.55 -7.19 -18.35
N HIS A 16 -0.76 -8.26 -18.33
CA HIS A 16 0.43 -8.36 -19.15
C HIS A 16 0.10 -8.43 -20.65
N GLN A 17 -0.92 -9.23 -21.02
CA GLN A 17 -1.42 -9.34 -22.39
C GLN A 17 -2.00 -8.03 -22.91
N SER A 18 -2.57 -7.19 -22.03
CA SER A 18 -3.04 -5.85 -22.38
C SER A 18 -1.94 -4.80 -22.38
N GLU A 19 -0.67 -5.21 -22.44
CA GLU A 19 0.52 -4.34 -22.41
C GLU A 19 0.59 -3.40 -21.19
N ALA A 20 -0.09 -3.75 -20.10
CA ALA A 20 -0.14 -2.97 -18.88
C ALA A 20 0.80 -3.54 -17.81
N PHE A 21 1.13 -2.72 -16.80
CA PHE A 21 2.03 -3.11 -15.71
C PHE A 21 1.27 -3.44 -14.42
N TYR A 22 1.73 -4.47 -13.72
CA TYR A 22 1.26 -4.81 -12.37
C TYR A 22 2.40 -4.80 -11.37
N LEU A 23 2.06 -4.51 -10.11
CA LEU A 23 2.94 -4.68 -8.97
C LEU A 23 2.12 -5.20 -7.80
N SER A 24 2.49 -6.38 -7.28
CA SER A 24 1.80 -7.02 -6.18
C SER A 24 2.77 -7.54 -5.13
N ARG A 25 2.31 -7.62 -3.88
CA ARG A 25 3.00 -8.38 -2.84
C ARG A 25 2.58 -9.84 -2.98
N ALA A 26 3.56 -10.72 -3.18
CA ALA A 26 3.29 -12.14 -3.24
C ALA A 26 2.87 -12.67 -1.87
N ARG A 27 2.02 -13.70 -1.84
CA ARG A 27 1.64 -14.35 -0.59
C ARG A 27 2.80 -15.23 -0.12
N MET A 28 2.99 -15.33 1.19
CA MET A 28 4.09 -16.11 1.78
C MET A 28 3.95 -17.62 1.53
N ASP A 29 2.73 -18.10 1.27
CA ASP A 29 2.44 -19.49 0.89
C ASP A 29 2.48 -19.74 -0.62
N SER A 30 2.83 -18.72 -1.42
CA SER A 30 3.04 -18.89 -2.85
C SER A 30 4.27 -19.77 -3.10
N GLN A 31 4.18 -20.62 -4.11
CA GLN A 31 5.31 -21.43 -4.54
C GLN A 31 6.03 -20.72 -5.69
N PHE A 32 7.35 -20.69 -5.59
CA PHE A 32 8.24 -20.07 -6.57
C PHE A 32 9.16 -21.13 -7.16
N PHE A 33 9.47 -20.98 -8.44
CA PHE A 33 10.28 -21.93 -9.17
C PHE A 33 11.24 -21.22 -10.10
N LEU A 34 12.44 -21.78 -10.22
CA LEU A 34 13.42 -21.41 -11.23
C LEU A 34 13.35 -22.46 -12.34
N GLU A 35 13.56 -22.01 -13.58
CA GLU A 35 13.75 -22.92 -14.70
C GLU A 35 15.15 -23.54 -14.61
N VAL A 36 15.24 -24.84 -14.85
CA VAL A 36 16.50 -25.58 -14.80
C VAL A 36 17.25 -25.37 -16.11
N ASP A 37 18.55 -25.11 -16.04
CA ASP A 37 19.40 -25.04 -17.22
C ASP A 37 19.45 -26.41 -17.91
N ASN A 38 19.14 -26.46 -19.22
CA ASN A 38 19.04 -27.68 -20.03
C ASN A 38 18.15 -28.77 -19.38
N PRO A 39 16.83 -28.55 -19.30
CA PRO A 39 15.92 -29.58 -18.78
C PRO A 39 16.00 -30.85 -19.64
N PRO A 40 15.80 -32.03 -19.05
CA PRO A 40 15.61 -33.25 -19.82
C PRO A 40 14.52 -33.06 -20.87
N CYS A 41 14.82 -33.41 -22.12
CA CYS A 41 13.86 -33.38 -23.22
C CYS A 41 13.40 -34.79 -23.56
N HIS A 42 12.17 -34.89 -24.05
CA HIS A 42 11.70 -36.04 -24.78
C HIS A 42 12.48 -36.17 -26.11
N PRO A 43 12.47 -37.37 -26.75
CA PRO A 43 13.12 -37.57 -28.05
C PRO A 43 12.62 -36.64 -29.16
N ASP A 44 11.43 -36.06 -28.99
CA ASP A 44 10.82 -35.08 -29.91
C ASP A 44 11.30 -33.63 -29.70
N GLY A 45 12.20 -33.39 -28.73
CA GLY A 45 12.73 -32.07 -28.39
C GLY A 45 11.86 -31.26 -27.43
N SER A 46 10.69 -31.75 -27.03
CA SER A 46 9.86 -31.11 -26.01
C SER A 46 10.42 -31.34 -24.60
N PHE A 47 10.33 -30.35 -23.71
CA PHE A 47 10.83 -30.49 -22.34
C PHE A 47 9.95 -31.42 -21.51
N ILE A 48 10.57 -32.26 -20.68
CA ILE A 48 9.84 -33.01 -19.65
C ILE A 48 9.41 -32.03 -18.56
N GLU A 49 8.15 -31.61 -18.58
CA GLU A 49 7.61 -30.51 -17.76
C GLU A 49 7.85 -30.70 -16.25
N LYS A 50 7.84 -31.96 -15.78
CA LYS A 50 8.15 -32.32 -14.38
C LYS A 50 9.56 -31.89 -13.94
N HIS A 51 10.54 -31.90 -14.85
CA HIS A 51 11.93 -31.58 -14.58
C HIS A 51 12.34 -30.19 -15.06
N ARG A 52 11.42 -29.45 -15.70
CA ARG A 52 11.67 -28.09 -16.18
C ARG A 52 11.87 -27.07 -15.06
N TYR A 53 11.22 -27.28 -13.92
CA TYR A 53 11.16 -26.27 -12.85
C TYR A 53 11.65 -26.83 -11.51
N GLN A 54 12.66 -26.18 -10.94
CA GLN A 54 13.12 -26.45 -9.57
C GLN A 54 12.43 -25.49 -8.60
N ARG A 55 11.92 -26.02 -7.49
CA ARG A 55 11.28 -25.21 -6.45
C ARG A 55 12.33 -24.36 -5.71
N LEU A 56 12.09 -23.06 -5.62
CA LEU A 56 12.85 -22.12 -4.79
C LEU A 56 12.19 -21.99 -3.43
N TYR A 57 12.93 -22.27 -2.36
CA TYR A 57 12.48 -22.12 -0.98
C TYR A 57 12.91 -20.75 -0.45
N MET A 58 11.95 -19.85 -0.29
CA MET A 58 12.21 -18.47 0.16
C MET A 58 12.80 -18.40 1.59
N GLU A 59 12.65 -19.47 2.38
CA GLU A 59 13.24 -19.59 3.72
C GLU A 59 14.76 -19.74 3.66
N GLU A 60 15.28 -20.38 2.62
CA GLU A 60 16.72 -20.54 2.40
C GLU A 60 17.34 -19.22 1.97
N GLU A 61 16.62 -18.48 1.12
CA GLU A 61 16.98 -17.12 0.72
C GLU A 61 17.09 -16.18 1.93
N LEU A 62 16.17 -16.33 2.90
CA LEU A 62 16.24 -15.58 4.16
C LEU A 62 17.52 -15.89 4.94
N LYS A 63 18.09 -17.10 4.89
CA LYS A 63 19.33 -17.39 5.63
C LYS A 63 20.54 -16.67 5.04
N THR A 64 20.56 -16.50 3.71
CA THR A 64 21.73 -15.97 2.99
C THR A 64 21.65 -14.46 2.72
N LEU A 65 20.45 -13.88 2.67
CA LEU A 65 20.25 -12.45 2.39
C LEU A 65 20.47 -11.60 3.65
N PRO A 66 21.40 -10.63 3.69
CA PRO A 66 21.56 -9.74 4.84
C PRO A 66 20.33 -8.86 5.09
N ARG A 67 20.15 -8.38 6.33
CA ARG A 67 19.06 -7.46 6.69
C ARG A 67 19.18 -6.15 5.92
N GLY A 68 18.05 -5.61 5.46
CA GLY A 68 17.98 -4.36 4.69
C GLY A 68 18.37 -4.48 3.21
N GLN A 69 18.75 -5.67 2.75
CA GLN A 69 19.15 -5.92 1.37
C GLN A 69 18.01 -6.48 0.52
N TYR A 70 18.20 -6.39 -0.79
CA TYR A 70 17.31 -6.92 -1.81
C TYR A 70 17.96 -8.11 -2.52
N ARG A 71 17.12 -9.03 -3.00
CA ARG A 71 17.51 -10.02 -4.01
C ARG A 71 16.43 -10.04 -5.08
N GLU A 72 16.86 -10.23 -6.32
CA GLU A 72 16.00 -10.08 -7.49
C GLU A 72 16.23 -11.19 -8.49
N TRP A 73 15.13 -11.71 -9.03
CA TRP A 73 15.09 -12.60 -10.18
C TRP A 73 14.35 -11.92 -11.32
N ASP A 74 14.98 -11.86 -12.49
CA ASP A 74 14.33 -11.32 -13.69
C ASP A 74 13.14 -12.17 -14.12
N LYS A 75 13.36 -13.48 -14.07
CA LYS A 75 12.40 -14.50 -14.45
C LYS A 75 12.33 -15.50 -13.31
N ILE A 76 11.16 -15.58 -12.69
CA ILE A 76 10.78 -16.64 -11.78
C ILE A 76 9.37 -17.08 -12.13
N TYR A 77 9.07 -18.34 -11.84
CA TYR A 77 7.77 -18.94 -12.13
C TYR A 77 6.97 -19.05 -10.83
N VAL A 78 5.78 -18.45 -10.79
CA VAL A 78 4.94 -18.39 -9.59
C VAL A 78 3.69 -19.25 -9.74
N GLY A 79 3.36 -19.97 -8.66
CA GLY A 79 2.16 -20.81 -8.58
C GLY A 79 2.46 -22.28 -8.91
N ARG A 80 1.79 -23.19 -8.19
CA ARG A 80 2.05 -24.64 -8.29
C ARG A 80 1.77 -25.20 -9.69
N HIS A 81 0.63 -24.82 -10.25
CA HIS A 81 0.16 -25.34 -11.55
C HIS A 81 0.45 -24.35 -12.68
N LYS A 82 0.06 -23.08 -12.50
CA LYS A 82 0.15 -22.09 -13.57
C LYS A 82 1.57 -21.72 -13.99
N LYS A 83 2.54 -21.72 -13.05
CA LYS A 83 3.93 -21.32 -13.32
C LYS A 83 4.00 -20.02 -14.11
N MET A 84 3.36 -18.95 -13.62
CA MET A 84 3.38 -17.68 -14.34
C MET A 84 4.80 -17.10 -14.25
N CYS A 85 5.44 -16.83 -15.39
CA CYS A 85 6.73 -16.14 -15.43
C CYS A 85 6.55 -14.66 -15.04
N THR A 86 7.37 -14.18 -14.11
CA THR A 86 7.32 -12.80 -13.61
C THR A 86 8.69 -12.41 -13.06
N ARG A 87 8.95 -11.11 -12.97
CA ARG A 87 10.04 -10.59 -12.15
C ARG A 87 9.66 -10.68 -10.68
N CYS A 88 10.61 -11.07 -9.83
CA CYS A 88 10.42 -11.18 -8.39
C CYS A 88 11.53 -10.47 -7.64
N ILE A 89 11.14 -9.71 -6.62
CA ILE A 89 12.03 -8.97 -5.74
C ILE A 89 11.69 -9.35 -4.31
N ILE A 90 12.69 -9.78 -3.56
CA ILE A 90 12.58 -9.96 -2.11
C ILE A 90 13.35 -8.87 -1.39
N TYR A 91 12.79 -8.40 -0.28
CA TYR A 91 13.41 -7.47 0.63
C TYR A 91 13.44 -8.08 2.02
N ARG A 92 14.63 -8.15 2.62
CA ARG A 92 14.77 -8.54 4.03
C ARG A 92 14.63 -7.33 4.93
N HIS A 93 13.70 -7.42 5.88
CA HIS A 93 13.40 -6.37 6.83
C HIS A 93 14.60 -6.09 7.73
N ASP A 94 14.79 -4.82 8.07
CA ASP A 94 15.75 -4.43 9.10
C ASP A 94 15.26 -4.89 10.48
N GLU A 95 16.15 -4.97 11.46
CA GLU A 95 15.85 -5.38 12.84
C GLU A 95 14.67 -4.61 13.45
N LYS A 96 14.70 -3.29 13.29
CA LYS A 96 13.64 -2.39 13.77
C LYS A 96 12.29 -2.69 13.13
N GLN A 97 12.27 -3.13 11.87
CA GLN A 97 11.04 -3.50 11.17
C GLN A 97 10.55 -4.88 11.60
N GLU A 98 11.44 -5.86 11.71
CA GLU A 98 11.16 -7.20 12.20
C GLU A 98 10.53 -7.14 13.60
N GLU A 99 11.15 -6.42 14.55
CA GLU A 99 10.61 -6.24 15.90
C GLU A 99 9.21 -5.63 15.91
N LYS A 100 8.99 -4.58 15.09
CA LYS A 100 7.68 -3.93 14.97
C LYS A 100 6.64 -4.91 14.44
N ASN A 101 7.02 -5.72 13.45
CA ASN A 101 6.13 -6.72 12.84
C ASN A 101 5.80 -7.83 13.84
N VAL A 102 6.77 -8.33 14.62
CA VAL A 102 6.57 -9.30 15.70
C VAL A 102 5.63 -8.73 16.77
N LYS A 103 5.90 -7.52 17.28
CA LYS A 103 5.03 -6.85 18.28
C LYS A 103 3.61 -6.64 17.76
N LYS A 104 3.45 -6.23 16.50
CA LYS A 104 2.12 -6.04 15.86
C LYS A 104 1.37 -7.36 15.73
N ARG A 105 2.08 -8.42 15.36
CA ARG A 105 1.54 -9.77 15.21
C ARG A 105 1.06 -10.33 16.55
N LEU A 106 1.89 -10.27 17.60
CA LEU A 106 1.54 -10.70 18.96
C LEU A 106 0.27 -9.99 19.47
N ARG A 107 0.19 -8.66 19.28
CA ARG A 107 -1.00 -7.87 19.62
C ARG A 107 -2.24 -8.31 18.84
N SER A 108 -2.08 -8.70 17.57
CA SER A 108 -3.20 -9.19 16.77
C SER A 108 -3.69 -10.56 17.22
N TYR A 109 -2.81 -11.45 17.69
CA TYR A 109 -3.22 -12.74 18.25
C TYR A 109 -4.01 -12.56 19.54
N GLN A 110 -3.47 -11.77 20.46
CA GLN A 110 -4.13 -11.45 21.73
C GLN A 110 -5.54 -10.87 21.54
N LYS A 111 -5.73 -10.04 20.51
CA LYS A 111 -7.04 -9.40 20.23
C LYS A 111 -8.05 -10.27 19.50
N LYS A 112 -7.62 -11.26 18.71
CA LYS A 112 -8.51 -11.98 17.78
C LYS A 112 -8.69 -13.47 18.07
N SER A 113 -8.03 -14.02 19.10
CA SER A 113 -8.05 -15.46 19.43
C SER A 113 -7.88 -16.34 18.17
N ARG A 114 -6.97 -15.94 17.27
CA ARG A 114 -6.73 -16.64 16.00
C ARG A 114 -5.62 -17.68 16.18
N SER A 115 -5.73 -18.77 15.43
CA SER A 115 -4.73 -19.84 15.37
C SER A 115 -3.34 -19.30 15.02
N ILE A 116 -2.33 -19.96 15.59
CA ILE A 116 -0.91 -19.72 15.32
C ILE A 116 -0.67 -19.98 13.82
N PRO A 117 0.01 -19.10 13.07
CA PRO A 117 0.36 -19.38 11.68
C PRO A 117 1.20 -20.63 11.59
N LYS A 118 1.07 -21.34 10.47
CA LYS A 118 2.02 -22.41 10.12
C LYS A 118 3.45 -21.88 10.26
N GLU A 119 4.33 -22.69 10.85
CA GLU A 119 5.71 -22.33 11.20
C GLU A 119 6.49 -21.75 10.01
N HIS A 120 6.30 -22.34 8.83
CA HIS A 120 6.81 -21.87 7.54
C HIS A 120 6.41 -20.42 7.19
N VAL A 121 5.18 -19.99 7.47
CA VAL A 121 4.74 -18.61 7.25
C VAL A 121 5.31 -17.66 8.31
N ALA A 122 5.56 -18.19 9.52
CA ALA A 122 6.17 -17.43 10.59
C ALA A 122 7.66 -17.15 10.32
N SER A 123 8.40 -18.12 9.77
CA SER A 123 9.82 -17.97 9.42
C SER A 123 10.03 -16.92 8.32
N LEU A 124 9.13 -16.84 7.35
CA LEU A 124 9.17 -15.82 6.29
C LEU A 124 8.80 -14.41 6.76
N SER A 125 8.46 -14.20 8.04
CA SER A 125 7.96 -12.92 8.54
C SER A 125 8.88 -11.70 8.33
N GLY A 126 10.18 -11.94 8.24
CA GLY A 126 11.20 -10.93 7.95
C GLY A 126 11.36 -10.61 6.46
N LEU A 127 10.55 -11.19 5.58
CA LEU A 127 10.58 -10.91 4.14
C LEU A 127 9.34 -10.16 3.67
N THR A 128 9.56 -9.29 2.69
CA THR A 128 8.53 -8.90 1.75
C THR A 128 8.90 -9.40 0.36
N ILE A 129 7.97 -10.09 -0.29
CA ILE A 129 8.14 -10.60 -1.64
C ILE A 129 7.23 -9.77 -2.57
N TYR A 130 7.79 -9.24 -3.64
CA TYR A 130 7.11 -8.50 -4.67
C TYR A 130 7.19 -9.23 -6.00
N ILE A 131 6.09 -9.23 -6.75
CA ILE A 131 6.02 -9.75 -8.12
C ILE A 131 5.49 -8.66 -9.05
N THR A 132 6.11 -8.54 -10.21
CA THR A 132 5.83 -7.47 -11.18
C THR A 132 6.30 -7.87 -12.58
N ASN A 133 5.73 -7.25 -13.61
CA ASN A 133 6.25 -7.26 -14.97
C ASN A 133 6.99 -5.95 -15.33
N LEU A 134 7.30 -5.10 -14.35
CA LEU A 134 8.08 -3.88 -14.58
C LEU A 134 9.54 -4.20 -14.96
N PRO A 135 10.10 -3.51 -15.96
CA PRO A 135 11.45 -3.77 -16.45
C PRO A 135 12.53 -3.45 -15.41
N ARG A 136 13.71 -4.07 -15.56
CA ARG A 136 14.88 -3.87 -14.69
C ARG A 136 15.40 -2.43 -14.60
N THR A 137 15.04 -1.59 -15.57
CA THR A 137 15.30 -0.15 -15.51
C THR A 137 14.72 0.51 -14.26
N ILE A 138 13.66 -0.08 -13.67
CA ILE A 138 13.14 0.29 -12.36
C ILE A 138 13.77 -0.60 -11.28
N SER A 139 14.55 0.00 -10.37
CA SER A 139 15.24 -0.70 -9.30
C SER A 139 14.30 -1.29 -8.24
N ALA A 140 14.76 -2.34 -7.54
CA ALA A 140 14.04 -2.96 -6.42
C ALA A 140 13.60 -1.97 -5.33
N GLU A 141 14.43 -0.98 -5.04
CA GLU A 141 14.10 0.10 -4.10
C GLU A 141 12.93 0.95 -4.58
N LYS A 142 12.93 1.36 -5.86
CA LYS A 142 11.83 2.11 -6.47
C LYS A 142 10.54 1.29 -6.49
N ILE A 143 10.61 -0.01 -6.75
CA ILE A 143 9.46 -0.93 -6.64
C ILE A 143 8.89 -0.94 -5.23
N THR A 144 9.74 -1.02 -4.22
CA THR A 144 9.32 -0.99 -2.81
C THR A 144 8.67 0.34 -2.45
N GLN A 145 9.22 1.46 -2.92
CA GLN A 145 8.63 2.79 -2.75
C GLN A 145 7.27 2.92 -3.46
N LEU A 146 7.17 2.41 -4.70
CA LEU A 146 5.93 2.40 -5.47
C LEU A 146 4.84 1.57 -4.75
N TYR A 147 5.20 0.41 -4.19
CA TYR A 147 4.25 -0.38 -3.41
C TYR A 147 3.78 0.35 -2.13
N ARG A 148 4.66 1.15 -1.49
CA ARG A 148 4.27 1.99 -0.34
C ARG A 148 3.22 3.03 -0.72
N LEU A 149 3.24 3.57 -1.95
CA LEU A 149 2.22 4.52 -2.43
C LEU A 149 0.83 3.87 -2.50
N ARG A 150 0.73 2.60 -2.90
CA ARG A 150 -0.54 1.86 -2.89
C ARG A 150 -1.21 1.88 -1.51
N TRP A 151 -0.43 1.68 -0.44
CA TRP A 151 -0.93 1.75 0.93
C TRP A 151 -1.35 3.16 1.34
N GLN A 152 -0.64 4.20 0.88
CA GLN A 152 -1.05 5.59 1.14
C GLN A 152 -2.41 5.90 0.50
N ILE A 153 -2.63 5.43 -0.73
CA ILE A 153 -3.92 5.55 -1.41
C ILE A 153 -5.03 4.85 -0.61
N GLU A 154 -4.78 3.60 -0.16
CA GLU A 154 -5.72 2.84 0.66
C GLU A 154 -6.06 3.55 1.98
N LEU A 155 -5.05 4.09 2.67
CA LEU A 155 -5.25 4.89 3.88
C LEU A 155 -6.09 6.14 3.62
N ARG A 156 -5.85 6.86 2.52
CA ARG A 156 -6.65 8.04 2.14
C ARG A 156 -8.10 7.67 1.90
N PHE A 157 -8.35 6.63 1.11
CA PHE A 157 -9.72 6.14 0.89
C PHE A 157 -10.39 5.71 2.19
N LYS A 158 -9.66 5.04 3.09
CA LYS A 158 -10.19 4.67 4.41
C LYS A 158 -10.56 5.90 5.24
N THR A 159 -9.68 6.89 5.30
CA THR A 159 -9.90 8.15 6.03
C THR A 159 -11.08 8.92 5.46
N TRP A 160 -11.22 9.04 4.13
CA TRP A 160 -12.38 9.70 3.53
C TRP A 160 -13.67 8.91 3.73
N LYS A 161 -13.66 7.58 3.59
CA LYS A 161 -14.83 6.76 3.90
C LYS A 161 -15.26 6.96 5.36
N SER A 162 -14.31 7.06 6.28
CA SER A 162 -14.57 7.25 7.71
C SER A 162 -15.09 8.64 8.05
N HIS A 163 -14.40 9.71 7.63
CA HIS A 163 -14.68 11.07 8.09
C HIS A 163 -15.58 11.86 7.14
N LEU A 164 -15.51 11.60 5.84
CA LEU A 164 -16.33 12.26 4.82
C LEU A 164 -17.53 11.41 4.38
N LYS A 165 -17.66 10.18 4.92
CA LYS A 165 -18.79 9.27 4.67
C LYS A 165 -19.04 8.99 3.18
N LEU A 166 -17.99 8.98 2.36
CA LEU A 166 -18.11 8.83 0.89
C LEU A 166 -18.85 7.56 0.44
N HIS A 167 -18.82 6.52 1.26
CA HIS A 167 -19.48 5.23 0.98
C HIS A 167 -20.98 5.23 1.27
N GLN A 168 -21.51 6.26 1.94
CA GLN A 168 -22.92 6.34 2.31
C GLN A 168 -23.71 7.01 1.19
N ILE A 169 -24.02 6.23 0.15
CA ILE A 169 -24.82 6.66 -0.99
C ILE A 169 -26.18 5.98 -0.88
N LYS A 170 -27.26 6.75 -1.03
CA LYS A 170 -28.64 6.24 -1.10
C LYS A 170 -29.02 5.92 -2.53
N ASP A 171 -30.00 5.06 -2.71
CA ASP A 171 -30.58 4.80 -4.03
C ASP A 171 -31.21 6.08 -4.60
N MET A 172 -30.89 6.37 -5.86
CA MET A 172 -31.33 7.57 -6.56
C MET A 172 -31.16 7.41 -8.07
N LYS A 173 -31.78 8.31 -8.84
CA LYS A 173 -31.60 8.38 -10.30
C LYS A 173 -30.13 8.60 -10.68
N VAL A 174 -29.72 8.10 -11.84
CA VAL A 174 -28.32 8.12 -12.31
C VAL A 174 -27.76 9.55 -12.37
N GLU A 175 -28.55 10.53 -12.79
CA GLU A 175 -28.13 11.93 -12.90
C GLU A 175 -27.83 12.52 -11.52
N ARG A 176 -28.69 12.21 -10.53
CA ARG A 176 -28.49 12.63 -9.14
C ARG A 176 -27.27 11.92 -8.55
N TRP A 177 -27.08 10.64 -8.86
CA TRP A 177 -25.92 9.87 -8.43
C TRP A 177 -24.61 10.46 -8.97
N LEU A 178 -24.56 10.80 -10.26
CA LEU A 178 -23.40 11.47 -10.88
C LEU A 178 -23.09 12.80 -10.19
N CYS A 179 -24.11 13.62 -9.93
CA CYS A 179 -23.93 14.87 -9.18
C CYS A 179 -23.35 14.63 -7.78
N HIS A 180 -23.82 13.60 -7.06
CA HIS A 180 -23.24 13.21 -5.78
C HIS A 180 -21.78 12.78 -5.90
N ILE A 181 -21.41 11.97 -6.90
CA ILE A 181 -20.02 11.57 -7.14
C ILE A 181 -19.13 12.80 -7.41
N TYR A 182 -19.56 13.73 -8.28
CA TYR A 182 -18.81 14.96 -8.53
C TYR A 182 -18.64 15.81 -7.28
N SER A 183 -19.70 15.97 -6.47
CA SER A 183 -19.64 16.70 -5.21
C SER A 183 -18.64 16.06 -4.23
N GLN A 184 -18.62 14.73 -4.15
CA GLN A 184 -17.68 13.98 -3.33
C GLN A 184 -16.24 14.16 -3.81
N CYS A 185 -16.00 14.15 -5.13
CA CYS A 185 -14.68 14.45 -5.72
C CYS A 185 -14.19 15.85 -5.36
N ILE A 186 -15.07 16.86 -5.44
CA ILE A 186 -14.74 18.23 -5.05
C ILE A 186 -14.39 18.30 -3.56
N VAL A 187 -15.17 17.67 -2.69
CA VAL A 187 -14.91 17.62 -1.25
C VAL A 187 -13.58 16.91 -0.94
N MET A 188 -13.26 15.81 -1.64
CA MET A 188 -11.97 15.13 -1.52
C MET A 188 -10.81 16.06 -1.91
N LEU A 189 -10.94 16.78 -3.03
CA LEU A 189 -9.92 17.72 -3.51
C LEU A 189 -9.70 18.87 -2.50
N LEU A 190 -10.78 19.49 -2.03
CA LEU A 190 -10.73 20.53 -0.99
C LEU A 190 -10.09 20.01 0.29
N SER A 191 -10.43 18.78 0.70
CA SER A 191 -9.84 18.13 1.87
C SER A 191 -8.33 17.91 1.72
N MET A 192 -7.84 17.54 0.52
CA MET A 192 -6.41 17.39 0.26
C MET A 192 -5.68 18.74 0.30
N MET A 193 -6.21 19.76 -0.37
CA MET A 193 -5.61 21.09 -0.42
C MET A 193 -5.51 21.72 0.97
N THR A 194 -6.60 21.66 1.74
CA THR A 194 -6.63 22.16 3.13
C THR A 194 -5.67 21.39 4.03
N THR A 195 -5.55 20.07 3.86
CA THR A 195 -4.57 19.25 4.59
C THR A 195 -3.14 19.66 4.28
N GLY A 196 -2.78 19.84 3.01
CA GLY A 196 -1.46 20.30 2.61
C GLY A 196 -1.12 21.67 3.22
N TYR A 197 -2.05 22.61 3.14
CA TYR A 197 -1.90 23.94 3.73
C TYR A 197 -1.76 23.90 5.26
N LEU A 198 -2.63 23.15 5.95
CA LEU A 198 -2.59 23.03 7.41
C LEU A 198 -1.28 22.41 7.88
N ARG A 199 -0.79 21.37 7.20
CA ARG A 199 0.52 20.74 7.48
C ARG A 199 1.66 21.74 7.36
N LYS A 200 1.67 22.53 6.28
CA LYS A 200 2.69 23.57 6.05
C LYS A 200 2.68 24.63 7.14
N ILE A 201 1.51 25.08 7.56
CA ILE A 201 1.38 26.07 8.64
C ILE A 201 1.85 25.49 9.96
N VAL A 202 1.33 24.32 10.37
CA VAL A 202 1.66 23.71 11.67
C VAL A 202 3.15 23.38 11.77
N TRP A 203 3.77 22.98 10.67
CA TRP A 203 5.22 22.84 10.60
C TRP A 203 5.94 24.16 10.90
N LYS A 204 5.54 25.25 10.22
CA LYS A 204 6.16 26.57 10.41
C LYS A 204 5.92 27.18 11.80
N THR A 205 4.74 26.98 12.39
CA THR A 205 4.37 27.63 13.67
C THR A 205 4.75 26.80 14.87
N CYS A 206 4.61 25.48 14.79
CA CYS A 206 4.72 24.58 15.94
C CYS A 206 5.89 23.59 15.81
N ASN A 207 6.57 23.52 14.66
CA ASN A 207 7.60 22.53 14.32
C ASN A 207 7.14 21.07 14.57
N LYS A 208 5.87 20.78 14.27
CA LYS A 208 5.23 19.48 14.50
C LYS A 208 4.66 18.91 13.20
N PHE A 209 4.77 17.59 13.05
CA PHE A 209 4.09 16.85 12.00
C PHE A 209 2.67 16.48 12.44
N ILE A 210 1.70 16.77 11.58
CA ILE A 210 0.32 16.29 11.72
C ILE A 210 0.03 15.23 10.66
N SER A 211 -0.72 14.21 11.04
CA SER A 211 -1.12 13.14 10.12
C SER A 211 -2.21 13.63 9.16
N GLU A 212 -2.27 13.00 7.99
CA GLU A 212 -3.33 13.24 7.01
C GLU A 212 -4.72 12.88 7.59
N ASP A 213 -4.83 11.79 8.36
CA ASP A 213 -6.07 11.41 9.04
C ASP A 213 -6.61 12.49 9.98
N LEU A 214 -5.74 13.07 10.81
CA LEU A 214 -6.13 14.13 11.73
C LEU A 214 -6.57 15.39 10.96
N SER A 215 -5.83 15.74 9.92
CA SER A 215 -6.12 16.92 9.09
C SER A 215 -7.47 16.80 8.38
N ILE A 216 -7.75 15.64 7.78
CA ILE A 216 -9.02 15.36 7.12
C ILE A 216 -10.18 15.35 8.12
N ARG A 217 -9.97 14.78 9.32
CA ARG A 217 -10.98 14.83 10.40
C ARG A 217 -11.28 16.25 10.87
N MET A 218 -10.26 17.09 10.98
CA MET A 218 -10.45 18.50 11.33
C MET A 218 -11.22 19.25 10.23
N PHE A 219 -10.90 18.96 8.97
CA PHE A 219 -11.64 19.48 7.82
C PHE A 219 -13.10 19.03 7.83
N SER A 220 -13.37 17.72 8.00
CA SER A 220 -14.72 17.17 7.96
C SER A 220 -15.63 17.76 9.02
N ASN A 221 -15.12 17.97 10.24
CA ASN A 221 -15.88 18.55 11.35
C ASN A 221 -16.26 20.03 11.12
N ARG A 222 -15.63 20.71 10.16
CA ARG A 222 -15.85 22.13 9.91
C ARG A 222 -16.17 22.46 8.46
N ILE A 223 -16.48 21.45 7.64
CA ILE A 223 -16.74 21.62 6.20
C ILE A 223 -17.87 22.62 5.95
N ASN A 224 -18.95 22.56 6.74
CA ASN A 224 -20.08 23.49 6.61
C ASN A 224 -19.67 24.94 6.92
N HIS A 225 -18.84 25.14 7.96
CA HIS A 225 -18.32 26.45 8.29
C HIS A 225 -17.35 26.97 7.23
N LEU A 226 -16.56 26.09 6.63
CA LEU A 226 -15.65 26.45 5.53
C LEU A 226 -16.43 26.85 4.27
N ILE A 227 -17.52 26.14 3.93
CA ILE A 227 -18.42 26.49 2.83
C ILE A 227 -19.08 27.85 3.09
N PHE A 228 -19.50 28.11 4.34
CA PHE A 228 -20.07 29.39 4.71
C PHE A 228 -19.08 30.55 4.57
N GLU A 229 -17.84 30.38 5.06
CA GLU A 229 -16.80 31.41 4.95
C GLU A 229 -16.31 31.63 3.52
N ALA A 230 -16.32 30.59 2.68
CA ALA A 230 -15.98 30.69 1.25
C ALA A 230 -16.91 31.63 0.48
N LYS A 231 -18.18 31.75 0.90
CA LYS A 231 -19.15 32.65 0.29
C LYS A 231 -18.87 34.14 0.58
N LYS A 232 -17.99 34.46 1.53
CA LYS A 232 -17.72 35.85 1.94
C LYS A 232 -16.56 36.47 1.18
N SER A 233 -15.35 35.91 1.30
CA SER A 233 -14.15 36.37 0.58
C SER A 233 -12.97 35.40 0.75
N MET A 234 -11.99 35.48 -0.16
CA MET A 234 -10.72 34.74 -0.06
C MET A 234 -9.97 35.01 1.26
N ARG A 235 -10.08 36.25 1.80
CA ARG A 235 -9.44 36.65 3.05
C ARG A 235 -10.09 35.97 4.27
N SER A 236 -11.42 35.79 4.24
CA SER A 236 -12.17 35.03 5.26
C SER A 236 -11.72 33.58 5.31
N TRP A 237 -11.44 33.00 4.14
CA TRP A 237 -10.94 31.62 4.01
C TRP A 237 -9.57 31.44 4.68
N SER A 238 -8.63 32.35 4.45
CA SER A 238 -7.31 32.33 5.10
C SER A 238 -7.39 32.48 6.63
N LEU A 239 -8.25 33.38 7.11
CA LEU A 239 -8.51 33.59 8.54
C LEU A 239 -9.11 32.35 9.21
N PHE A 240 -10.07 31.70 8.57
CA PHE A 240 -10.64 30.44 9.05
C PHE A 240 -9.56 29.35 9.20
N LEU A 241 -8.69 29.20 8.20
CA LEU A 241 -7.61 28.21 8.25
C LEU A 241 -6.61 28.53 9.37
N LYS A 242 -6.31 29.81 9.62
CA LYS A 242 -5.50 30.21 10.78
C LYS A 242 -6.18 29.90 12.12
N ARG A 243 -7.50 30.00 12.23
CA ARG A 243 -8.27 29.62 13.43
C ARG A 243 -8.33 28.10 13.68
N LEU A 244 -7.92 27.27 12.71
CA LEU A 244 -7.75 25.84 12.95
C LEU A 244 -6.50 25.54 13.80
N ILE A 245 -5.51 26.43 13.80
CA ILE A 245 -4.20 26.23 14.45
C ILE A 245 -4.35 25.96 15.96
N PRO A 246 -5.05 26.78 16.78
CA PRO A 246 -5.17 26.51 18.22
C PRO A 246 -5.95 25.23 18.52
N THR A 247 -6.80 24.79 17.58
CA THR A 247 -7.55 23.55 17.75
C THR A 247 -6.66 22.33 17.55
N THR A 248 -5.58 22.44 16.77
CA THR A 248 -4.60 21.36 16.62
C THR A 248 -3.94 21.02 17.96
N GLU A 249 -3.69 22.00 18.82
CA GLU A 249 -3.12 21.79 20.16
C GLU A 249 -4.12 21.09 21.11
N LYS A 250 -5.40 21.48 21.07
CA LYS A 250 -6.48 20.89 21.88
C LYS A 250 -6.76 19.42 21.53
N TYR A 251 -6.57 19.00 20.29
CA TYR A 251 -6.82 17.61 19.86
C TYR A 251 -5.72 16.61 20.26
N ASN A 252 -4.84 16.97 21.19
CA ASN A 252 -3.70 16.16 21.63
C ASN A 252 -2.94 15.63 20.42
N LEU A 253 -2.07 16.48 19.85
CA LEU A 253 -1.09 16.10 18.85
C LEU A 253 -0.33 14.85 19.33
N LYS A 254 -0.86 13.66 19.06
CA LYS A 254 -0.08 12.44 19.01
C LYS A 254 0.83 12.68 17.83
N SER A 255 2.00 13.24 18.12
CA SER A 255 3.12 13.27 17.20
C SER A 255 3.21 11.85 16.66
N THR A 256 2.78 11.69 15.42
CA THR A 256 2.91 10.40 14.78
C THR A 256 4.40 10.32 14.55
N LYS A 257 5.04 9.49 15.38
CA LYS A 257 6.49 9.19 15.49
C LYS A 257 7.34 9.80 14.38
N LEU A 258 8.47 10.42 14.74
CA LEU A 258 9.58 10.70 13.81
C LEU A 258 9.87 9.45 12.97
N GLN A 259 9.35 9.37 11.74
CA GLN A 259 9.89 8.49 10.71
C GLN A 259 9.36 8.79 9.31
N GLN A 260 10.35 9.01 8.44
CA GLN A 260 10.42 9.03 6.98
C GLN A 260 9.39 9.91 6.26
N HIS A 261 9.93 11.01 5.72
CA HIS A 261 9.33 11.90 4.71
C HIS A 261 8.14 11.25 4.01
N THR A 262 6.93 11.75 4.34
CA THR A 262 5.81 11.59 3.42
C THR A 262 6.26 12.15 2.08
N LEU A 263 6.18 11.33 1.03
CA LEU A 263 6.61 11.64 -0.36
C LEU A 263 5.95 12.90 -0.96
N PHE A 264 5.07 13.55 -0.21
CA PHE A 264 4.53 14.87 -0.50
C PHE A 264 4.93 15.78 0.66
N VAL A 265 6.05 16.48 0.45
CA VAL A 265 6.38 17.76 1.11
C VAL A 265 5.80 18.87 0.26
#